data_AF-A0A966Z511-F1
#
_entry.id   AF-A0A966Z511-F1
#
_cell.length_a   1.000
_cell.length_b   1.000
_cell.length_c   1.000
_cell.angle_alpha   90.00
_cell.angle_beta   90.00
_cell.angle_gamma   90.00
#
_symmetry.space_group_name_H-M   'P 1'
#
loop_
_entity.id
_entity.type
_entity.pdbx_description
1 polymer ?
#
loop_
_entity_poly.entity_id
_entity_poly.type
_entity_poly.pdbx_seq_one_letter_code
_entity_poly.pdbx_strand_id
1 'polypeptide(L)' 'VAFPIKDPKLKQRVINEGLMILLKDNASAWLMKADGSYVKSKPRINQAPIVGQLELLKKFARGENAG' A
#
# COMPACT_ATOMS: atom_id res chain seq x y z
N VAL A 1 -14.02 4.72 18.06
CA VAL A 1 -13.55 6.13 18.07
C VAL A 1 -12.72 6.37 16.81
N ALA A 2 -12.88 7.52 16.16
CA ALA A 2 -12.08 7.94 15.00
C ALA A 2 -11.55 9.37 15.23
N PHE A 3 -10.35 9.67 14.75
CA PHE A 3 -9.69 10.98 14.93
C PHE A 3 -9.37 11.63 13.58
N PRO A 4 -9.68 12.93 13.40
CA PRO A 4 -9.40 13.63 12.16
C PRO A 4 -7.92 13.98 12.03
N ILE A 5 -7.37 13.83 10.82
CA ILE A 5 -6.04 14.33 10.46
C ILE A 5 -6.21 15.72 9.84
N LYS A 6 -5.99 16.77 10.65
CA LYS A 6 -6.18 18.17 10.24
C LYS A 6 -5.02 18.75 9.44
N ASP A 7 -3.80 18.27 9.69
CA ASP A 7 -2.62 18.70 8.94
C ASP A 7 -2.64 18.10 7.52
N PRO A 8 -2.61 18.92 6.45
CA PRO A 8 -2.69 18.43 5.07
C PRO A 8 -1.48 17.60 4.66
N LYS A 9 -0.28 17.89 5.17
CA LYS A 9 0.93 17.09 4.90
C LYS A 9 0.82 15.72 5.55
N LEU A 10 0.35 15.66 6.80
CA LEU A 10 0.11 14.38 7.48
C LEU A 10 -0.98 13.57 6.78
N LYS A 11 -2.07 14.22 6.36
CA LYS A 11 -3.14 13.58 5.57
C LYS A 11 -2.58 12.96 4.29
N GLN A 12 -1.76 13.71 3.55
CA GLN A 12 -1.15 13.23 2.31
C GLN A 12 -0.22 12.05 2.54
N ARG A 13 0.59 12.09 3.62
CA ARG A 13 1.47 10.98 4.01
C ARG A 13 0.67 9.72 4.31
N VAL A 14 -0.35 9.81 5.15
CA VAL A 14 -1.21 8.67 5.49
C VAL A 14 -1.90 8.09 4.26
N ILE A 15 -2.40 8.92 3.35
CA ILE A 15 -2.98 8.46 2.09
C ILE A 15 -1.92 7.74 1.23
N ASN A 16 -0.75 8.34 1.04
CA ASN A 16 0.26 7.77 0.15
C ASN A 16 0.89 6.49 0.70
N GLU A 17 1.19 6.46 1.99
CA GLU A 17 1.96 5.41 2.66
C GLU A 17 1.07 4.33 3.25
N GLY A 18 -0.14 4.67 3.71
CA GLY A 18 -1.07 3.74 4.34
C GLY A 18 -2.19 3.21 3.43
N LEU A 19 -2.48 3.88 2.31
CA LEU A 19 -3.59 3.51 1.42
C LEU A 19 -3.12 3.24 -0.01
N MET A 20 -2.55 4.24 -0.68
CA MET A 20 -2.26 4.19 -2.12
C MET A 20 -1.27 3.09 -2.48
N ILE A 21 -0.24 2.85 -1.67
CA ILE A 21 0.73 1.79 -1.95
C ILE A 21 0.12 0.39 -1.79
N LEU A 22 -0.78 0.21 -0.82
CA LEU A 22 -1.45 -1.06 -0.60
C LEU A 22 -2.52 -1.34 -1.65
N LEU A 23 -3.23 -0.31 -2.11
CA LEU A 23 -4.18 -0.41 -3.23
C LEU A 23 -3.51 -0.73 -4.57
N LYS A 24 -2.21 -0.42 -4.71
CA LYS A 24 -1.41 -0.77 -5.89
C LYS A 24 -0.81 -2.17 -5.82
N ASP A 25 -0.87 -2.84 -4.67
CA ASP A 25 -0.35 -4.20 -4.53
C ASP A 25 -1.10 -5.15 -5.48
N ASN A 26 -0.36 -5.70 -6.43
CA ASN A 26 -0.91 -6.59 -7.44
C ASN A 26 -0.36 -8.02 -7.32
N ALA A 27 0.45 -8.32 -6.31
CA ALA A 27 1.20 -9.58 -6.22
C ALA A 27 1.04 -10.32 -4.88
N SER A 28 0.60 -9.64 -3.82
CA SER A 28 0.41 -10.20 -2.48
C SER A 28 -1.00 -10.00 -1.91
N ALA A 29 -1.75 -9.01 -2.41
CA ALA A 29 -3.11 -8.73 -1.97
C ALA A 29 -4.09 -9.88 -2.27
N TRP A 30 -5.12 -10.03 -1.44
CA TRP A 30 -6.26 -10.92 -1.67
C TRP A 30 -7.50 -10.09 -1.98
N LEU A 31 -8.12 -10.37 -3.13
CA LEU A 31 -9.32 -9.69 -3.59
C LEU A 31 -10.54 -10.50 -3.18
N MET A 32 -11.39 -9.90 -2.36
CA MET A 32 -12.69 -10.48 -2.00
C MET A 32 -13.64 -10.37 -3.19
N LYS A 33 -14.29 -11.48 -3.54
CA LYS A 33 -15.35 -11.56 -4.55
C LYS A 33 -16.72 -11.32 -3.90
N ALA A 34 -17.73 -11.07 -4.73
CA ALA A 34 -19.10 -10.84 -4.26
C ALA A 34 -19.72 -12.05 -3.53
N ASP A 35 -19.24 -13.25 -3.81
CA ASP A 35 -19.64 -14.51 -3.15
C ASP A 35 -18.89 -14.77 -1.83
N GLY A 36 -18.01 -13.85 -1.40
CA GLY A 36 -17.21 -13.98 -0.19
C GLY A 36 -15.93 -14.81 -0.36
N SER A 37 -15.68 -15.39 -1.53
CA SER A 37 -14.40 -16.05 -1.82
C SER A 37 -13.25 -15.04 -1.98
N TYR A 38 -12.03 -15.49 -1.76
CA TYR A 38 -10.83 -14.67 -1.95
C TYR A 38 -9.96 -15.24 -3.07
N VAL A 39 -9.50 -14.35 -3.95
CA VAL A 39 -8.52 -14.69 -4.99
C VAL A 39 -7.28 -13.85 -4.79
N LYS A 40 -6.11 -14.50 -4.75
CA LYS A 40 -4.84 -13.79 -4.67
C LYS A 40 -4.62 -12.98 -5.94
N SER A 41 -4.32 -11.70 -5.79
CA SER A 41 -3.96 -10.82 -6.89
C SER A 41 -2.72 -11.33 -7.60
N LYS A 42 -2.72 -11.18 -8.93
CA LYS A 42 -1.58 -11.48 -9.79
C LYS A 42 -1.35 -10.30 -10.73
N PRO A 43 -0.08 -9.95 -11.01
CA PRO A 43 0.23 -8.94 -12.01
C PRO A 43 -0.30 -9.35 -13.39
N ARG A 44 -0.72 -8.38 -14.19
CA ARG A 44 -1.05 -8.61 -15.60
C ARG A 44 0.24 -8.87 -16.40
N ILE A 45 0.11 -9.45 -17.60
CA ILE A 45 1.24 -9.88 -18.47
C ILE A 45 2.30 -8.78 -18.66
N ASN A 46 1.89 -7.50 -18.73
CA ASN A 46 2.79 -6.37 -18.92
C ASN A 46 2.86 -5.44 -17.69
N GLN A 47 2.62 -5.95 -16.48
CA GLN A 47 2.76 -5.20 -15.23
C GLN A 47 3.85 -5.80 -14.34
N ALA A 48 4.73 -4.93 -13.84
CA ALA A 48 5.67 -5.32 -12.80
C ALA A 48 4.92 -5.74 -11.52
N PRO A 49 5.41 -6.75 -10.78
CA PRO A 49 4.88 -7.09 -9.48
C PRO A 49 5.16 -5.97 -8.47
N ILE A 50 4.12 -5.57 -7.75
CA ILE A 50 4.18 -4.61 -6.64
C ILE A 50 3.69 -5.35 -5.40
N VAL A 51 4.56 -5.40 -4.39
CA VAL A 51 4.24 -5.89 -3.04
C VAL A 51 4.30 -4.70 -2.11
N GLY A 52 3.15 -4.23 -1.61
CA GLY A 52 3.03 -2.94 -0.95
C GLY A 52 3.96 -2.79 0.27
N GLN A 53 4.05 -3.83 1.11
CA GLN A 53 4.94 -3.84 2.28
C GLN A 53 6.42 -3.82 1.91
N LEU A 54 6.81 -4.52 0.83
CA LEU A 54 8.20 -4.50 0.36
C LEU A 54 8.57 -3.13 -0.21
N GLU A 55 7.65 -2.46 -0.89
CA GLU A 55 7.87 -1.09 -1.38
C GLU A 55 8.01 -0.09 -0.22
N LEU A 56 7.21 -0.23 0.85
CA LEU A 56 7.36 0.55 2.06
C LEU A 56 8.72 0.30 2.74
N LEU A 57 9.14 -0.97 2.85
CA LEU A 57 10.47 -1.32 3.37
C LEU A 57 11.57 -0.69 2.52
N LYS A 58 11.53 -0.78 1.18
CA LYS A 58 12.51 -0.13 0.32
C LYS A 58 12.57 1.38 0.53
N LYS A 59 11.41 2.02 0.70
CA LYS A 59 11.30 3.46 0.93
C LYS A 59 11.93 3.88 2.26
N PHE A 60 11.70 3.11 3.33
CA PHE A 60 12.09 3.50 4.68
C PHE A 60 13.35 2.83 5.22
N ALA A 61 13.84 1.75 4.61
CA ALA A 61 15.09 1.10 4.99
C ALA A 61 16.32 1.99 4.80
N ARG A 62 16.20 3.10 4.06
CA ARG A 62 17.25 4.12 3.93
C ARG A 62 17.12 5.27 4.94
N GLY A 63 16.12 5.21 5.83
CA GLY A 63 15.66 6.31 6.69
C GLY A 63 16.11 6.27 8.15
N GLU A 64 17.23 5.63 8.48
CA GLU A 64 17.99 5.91 9.72
C GLU A 64 19.17 6.89 9.50
N ASN A 65 19.31 7.47 8.29
CA ASN A 65 20.30 8.50 8.01
C ASN A 65 19.68 9.66 7.22
N ALA A 66 18.85 10.47 7.89
CA ALA A 66 18.57 11.84 7.47
C ALA A 66 17.84 12.61 8.59
N GLY A 67 18.61 13.33 9.42
CA GLY A 67 18.13 14.35 10.35
C GLY A 67 18.40 14.05 11.81
#